data_AF-D8JW08-F1
#
_entry.id   AF-D8JW08-F1
#
_cell.length_a   1.000
_cell.length_b   1.000
_cell.length_c   1.000
_cell.angle_alpha   90.00
_cell.angle_beta   90.00
_cell.angle_gamma   90.00
#
_symmetry.space_group_name_H-M   'P 1'
#
loop_
_entity.id
_entity.type
_entity.pdbx_description
1 polymer ?
#
loop_
_entity_poly.entity_id
_entity_poly.type
_entity_poly.pdbx_seq_one_letter_code
_entity_poly.pdbx_strand_id
1 'polypeptide(L)'
;MTARVLSRAFPMLSDFDHPNAAAVKPDHETELKTAFEDGYQQGLSEGRAEAQADAEVRLAEAETLFLERLNLERNGFRQECADVLAARLDGAVKLIERAVGERVATLLRPWIVEQLRKRAVQELEAAITRALVEGAKVHIEAPAEMLEHLRSSLPNDAFQIGYSESASSDVRAHIEDTVIEANIAAWISELEAAT
;
A
#
# COMPACT_ATOMS: atom_id res chain seq x y z
N MET A 1 131.39 18.15 -17.09
CA MET A 1 132.34 19.28 -17.05
C MET A 1 131.58 20.52 -16.65
N THR A 2 132.03 21.13 -15.53
CA THR A 2 132.11 22.59 -15.25
C THR A 2 130.86 23.48 -15.38
N ALA A 3 130.57 24.45 -14.52
CA ALA A 3 131.03 24.83 -13.18
C ALA A 3 130.08 25.94 -12.70
N ARG A 4 129.93 26.05 -11.38
CA ARG A 4 129.33 27.15 -10.58
C ARG A 4 129.36 28.53 -11.25
N VAL A 5 128.31 29.33 -11.03
CA VAL A 5 128.45 30.63 -10.33
C VAL A 5 127.22 30.88 -9.45
N LEU A 6 127.51 31.05 -8.16
CA LEU A 6 126.65 31.62 -7.12
C LEU A 6 126.47 33.11 -7.39
N SER A 7 125.24 33.63 -7.25
CA SER A 7 125.09 35.03 -6.84
C SER A 7 123.89 35.19 -5.93
N ARG A 8 124.21 35.27 -4.63
CA ARG A 8 123.33 35.71 -3.55
C ARG A 8 123.30 37.24 -3.57
N ALA A 9 122.13 37.82 -3.77
CA ALA A 9 121.78 39.13 -3.24
C ALA A 9 120.25 39.22 -3.18
N PHE A 10 119.71 39.65 -2.03
CA PHE A 10 118.29 39.78 -1.64
C PHE A 10 117.59 38.54 -1.04
N PRO A 11 117.67 38.33 0.30
CA PRO A 11 116.72 37.48 1.02
C PRO A 11 115.73 38.37 1.76
N MET A 12 114.75 38.96 1.07
CA MET A 12 113.55 39.53 1.69
C MET A 12 112.51 39.78 0.60
N LEU A 13 111.80 38.73 0.18
CA LEU A 13 110.42 38.75 -0.36
C LEU A 13 110.02 37.33 -0.79
N SER A 14 109.87 36.40 0.16
CA SER A 14 109.42 35.03 -0.17
C SER A 14 108.54 34.45 0.94
N ASP A 15 107.58 35.24 1.42
CA ASP A 15 106.64 34.81 2.46
C ASP A 15 105.18 35.18 2.16
N PHE A 16 104.79 35.18 0.87
CA PHE A 16 103.41 35.46 0.46
C PHE A 16 102.85 34.45 -0.54
N ASP A 17 103.24 33.18 -0.44
CA ASP A 17 102.49 32.08 -1.07
C ASP A 17 101.52 31.48 -0.03
N HIS A 18 100.49 32.24 0.32
CA HIS A 18 99.22 31.61 0.66
C HIS A 18 98.51 31.31 -0.66
N PRO A 19 98.07 30.07 -0.93
CA PRO A 19 97.21 29.82 -2.08
C PRO A 19 95.97 30.69 -1.90
N ASN A 20 95.85 31.72 -2.72
CA ASN A 20 94.66 32.53 -2.84
C ASN A 20 93.57 31.61 -3.44
N ALA A 21 92.89 30.87 -2.57
CA ALA A 21 91.58 30.33 -2.88
C ALA A 21 90.71 31.55 -3.17
N ALA A 22 90.62 31.91 -4.45
CA ALA A 22 89.85 33.03 -4.92
C ALA A 22 88.45 32.94 -4.30
N ALA A 23 88.18 33.81 -3.33
CA ALA A 23 86.86 33.98 -2.79
C ALA A 23 85.97 34.46 -3.94
N VAL A 24 85.20 33.53 -4.51
CA VAL A 24 84.18 33.81 -5.51
C VAL A 24 83.25 34.84 -4.88
N LYS A 25 83.21 36.06 -5.45
CA LYS A 25 82.24 37.07 -5.01
C LYS A 25 80.85 36.53 -5.36
N PRO A 26 79.93 36.42 -4.39
CA PRO A 26 78.59 35.92 -4.66
C PRO A 26 77.88 36.82 -5.68
N ASP A 27 77.31 36.20 -6.71
CA ASP A 27 76.53 36.88 -7.75
C ASP A 27 75.08 37.06 -7.26
N HIS A 28 74.90 38.10 -6.44
CA HIS A 28 73.64 38.38 -5.75
C HIS A 28 72.46 38.61 -6.70
N GLU A 29 72.68 39.04 -7.94
CA GLU A 29 71.59 39.25 -8.91
C GLU A 29 71.00 37.92 -9.38
N THR A 30 71.85 36.90 -9.55
CA THR A 30 71.43 35.55 -9.93
C THR A 30 70.75 34.83 -8.75
N GLU A 31 71.25 35.03 -7.52
CA GLU A 31 70.61 34.53 -6.29
C GLU A 31 69.21 35.14 -6.07
N LEU A 32 69.02 36.43 -6.38
CA LEU A 32 67.72 37.09 -6.28
C LEU A 32 66.71 36.61 -7.32
N LYS A 33 67.15 36.40 -8.57
CA LYS A 33 66.27 35.89 -9.64
C LYS A 33 65.82 34.46 -9.37
N THR A 34 66.73 33.59 -8.93
CA THR A 34 66.41 32.21 -8.56
C THR A 34 65.45 32.16 -7.37
N ALA A 35 65.69 32.94 -6.31
CA ALA A 35 64.77 33.02 -5.19
C ALA A 35 63.36 33.54 -5.57
N PHE A 36 63.26 34.48 -6.51
CA PHE A 36 61.98 34.98 -7.02
C PHE A 36 61.24 33.93 -7.85
N GLU A 37 61.94 33.24 -8.76
CA GLU A 37 61.36 32.17 -9.57
C GLU A 37 60.90 30.99 -8.70
N ASP A 38 61.71 30.59 -7.72
CA ASP A 38 61.37 29.54 -6.76
C ASP A 38 60.14 29.93 -5.93
N GLY A 39 60.10 31.15 -5.39
CA GLY A 39 58.93 31.65 -4.65
C GLY A 39 57.67 31.75 -5.52
N TYR A 40 57.81 32.12 -6.79
CA TYR A 40 56.69 32.19 -7.75
C TYR A 40 56.16 30.80 -8.10
N GLN A 41 57.04 29.82 -8.37
CA GLN A 41 56.64 28.44 -8.61
C GLN A 41 56.02 27.80 -7.36
N GLN A 42 56.60 28.07 -6.19
CA GLN A 42 56.08 27.62 -4.92
C GLN A 42 54.67 28.16 -4.68
N GLY A 43 54.44 29.46 -4.84
CA GLY A 43 53.12 30.08 -4.68
C GLY A 43 52.09 29.58 -5.70
N LEU A 44 52.50 29.31 -6.95
CA LEU A 44 51.62 28.67 -7.93
C LEU A 44 51.25 27.24 -7.55
N SER A 45 52.20 26.48 -7.01
CA SER A 45 51.95 25.09 -6.58
C SER A 45 51.04 25.04 -5.35
N GLU A 46 51.27 25.93 -4.37
CA GLU A 46 50.46 26.06 -3.16
C GLU A 46 49.04 26.52 -3.51
N GLY A 47 48.90 27.55 -4.35
CA GLY A 47 47.58 28.02 -4.78
C GLY A 47 46.79 26.99 -5.59
N ARG A 48 47.47 26.15 -6.40
CA ARG A 48 46.82 25.02 -7.08
C ARG A 48 46.40 23.93 -6.10
N ALA A 49 47.25 23.61 -5.12
CA ALA A 49 46.94 22.62 -4.10
C ALA A 49 45.73 23.05 -3.24
N GLU A 50 45.68 24.32 -2.83
CA GLU A 50 44.56 24.89 -2.08
C GLU A 50 43.27 24.90 -2.93
N ALA A 51 43.34 25.36 -4.18
CA ALA A 51 42.20 25.35 -5.08
C ALA A 51 41.66 23.93 -5.35
N GLN A 52 42.55 22.94 -5.44
CA GLN A 52 42.15 21.55 -5.61
C GLN A 52 41.50 20.98 -4.34
N ALA A 53 42.08 21.27 -3.17
CA ALA A 53 41.48 20.85 -1.89
C ALA A 53 40.09 21.47 -1.71
N ASP A 54 39.92 22.75 -2.00
CA ASP A 54 38.62 23.44 -1.96
C ASP A 54 37.62 22.83 -2.94
N ALA A 55 38.06 22.47 -4.15
CA ALA A 55 37.21 21.83 -5.15
C ALA A 55 36.76 20.44 -4.70
N GLU A 56 37.66 19.64 -4.10
CA GLU A 56 37.35 18.32 -3.56
C GLU A 56 36.35 18.41 -2.40
N VAL A 57 36.51 19.37 -1.49
CA VAL A 57 35.56 19.62 -0.40
C VAL A 57 34.18 20.00 -0.95
N ARG A 58 34.12 20.94 -1.90
CA ARG A 58 32.84 21.36 -2.52
C ARG A 58 32.18 20.23 -3.29
N LEU A 59 32.95 19.38 -3.95
CA LEU A 59 32.42 18.22 -4.66
C LEU A 59 31.82 17.22 -3.67
N ALA A 60 32.54 16.89 -2.60
CA ALA A 60 32.05 16.00 -1.56
C ALA A 60 30.76 16.53 -0.90
N GLU A 61 30.70 17.83 -0.59
CA GLU A 61 29.48 18.47 -0.09
C GLU A 61 28.32 18.43 -1.09
N ALA A 62 28.59 18.64 -2.38
CA ALA A 62 27.58 18.56 -3.42
C ALA A 62 27.03 17.12 -3.58
N GLU A 63 27.92 16.12 -3.51
CA GLU A 63 27.55 14.70 -3.59
C GLU A 63 26.69 14.28 -2.39
N THR A 64 27.05 14.67 -1.17
CA THR A 64 26.26 14.34 0.02
C THR A 64 24.87 14.96 -0.06
N LEU A 65 24.77 16.25 -0.39
CA LEU A 65 23.48 16.95 -0.56
C LEU A 65 22.63 16.34 -1.68
N PHE A 66 23.26 15.92 -2.78
CA PHE A 66 22.55 15.26 -3.87
C PHE A 66 21.99 13.91 -3.44
N LEU A 67 22.79 13.08 -2.76
CA LEU A 67 22.36 11.78 -2.26
C LEU A 67 21.24 11.92 -1.21
N GLU A 68 21.31 12.92 -0.34
CA GLU A 68 20.24 13.21 0.62
C GLU A 68 18.94 13.57 -0.08
N ARG A 69 18.98 14.48 -1.06
CA ARG A 69 17.79 14.86 -1.86
C ARG A 69 17.20 13.68 -2.61
N LEU A 70 18.05 12.88 -3.26
CA LEU A 70 17.63 11.69 -3.99
C LEU A 70 16.97 10.66 -3.08
N ASN A 71 17.52 10.45 -1.88
CA ASN A 71 16.92 9.53 -0.90
C ASN A 71 15.58 10.05 -0.39
N LEU A 72 15.46 11.36 -0.13
CA LEU A 72 14.21 11.97 0.31
C LEU A 72 13.13 11.82 -0.76
N GLU A 73 13.43 12.17 -2.02
CA GLU A 73 12.51 12.06 -3.14
C GLU A 73 12.11 10.59 -3.38
N ARG A 74 13.07 9.67 -3.35
CA ARG A 74 12.80 8.23 -3.51
C ARG A 74 11.91 7.69 -2.40
N ASN A 75 12.11 8.13 -1.16
CA ASN A 75 11.27 7.72 -0.04
C ASN A 75 9.86 8.31 -0.16
N GLY A 76 9.74 9.57 -0.57
CA GLY A 76 8.45 10.21 -0.85
C GLY A 76 7.68 9.48 -1.95
N PHE A 77 8.33 9.21 -3.08
CA PHE A 77 7.72 8.46 -4.18
C PHE A 77 7.31 7.05 -3.78
N ARG A 78 8.12 6.35 -2.98
CA ARG A 78 7.78 5.02 -2.45
C ARG A 78 6.55 5.07 -1.56
N GLN A 79 6.46 6.08 -0.69
CA GLN A 79 5.31 6.24 0.19
C GLN A 79 4.04 6.54 -0.61
N GLU A 80 4.10 7.47 -1.56
CA GLU A 80 2.98 7.78 -2.45
C GLU A 80 2.52 6.55 -3.24
N CYS A 81 3.47 5.79 -3.82
CA CYS A 81 3.15 4.54 -4.50
C CYS A 81 2.49 3.53 -3.57
N ALA A 82 3.00 3.39 -2.34
CA ALA A 82 2.43 2.48 -1.36
C ALA A 82 1.00 2.88 -0.98
N ASP A 83 0.75 4.17 -0.75
CA ASP A 83 -0.57 4.70 -0.39
C ASP A 83 -1.57 4.52 -1.54
N VAL A 84 -1.16 4.79 -2.78
CA VAL A 84 -1.99 4.56 -3.98
C VAL A 84 -2.30 3.07 -4.17
N LEU A 85 -1.31 2.18 -3.99
CA LEU A 85 -1.53 0.74 -4.07
C LEU A 85 -2.49 0.26 -2.97
N ALA A 86 -2.29 0.72 -1.73
CA ALA A 86 -3.13 0.36 -0.60
C ALA A 86 -4.59 0.77 -0.83
N ALA A 87 -4.82 2.02 -1.26
CA ALA A 87 -6.15 2.52 -1.57
C ALA A 87 -6.82 1.74 -2.71
N ARG A 88 -6.07 1.39 -3.76
CA ARG A 88 -6.58 0.57 -4.87
C ARG A 88 -6.91 -0.85 -4.45
N LEU A 89 -6.07 -1.46 -3.62
CA LEU A 89 -6.30 -2.81 -3.12
C LEU A 89 -7.55 -2.85 -2.24
N ASP A 90 -7.68 -1.92 -1.29
CA ASP A 90 -8.87 -1.80 -0.43
C ASP A 90 -10.14 -1.59 -1.25
N GLY A 91 -10.09 -0.71 -2.26
CA GLY A 91 -11.20 -0.51 -3.19
C GLY A 91 -11.56 -1.78 -3.97
N ALA A 92 -10.57 -2.52 -4.47
CA ALA A 92 -10.79 -3.76 -5.20
C ALA A 92 -11.41 -4.86 -4.30
N VAL A 93 -10.94 -4.99 -3.06
CA VAL A 93 -11.49 -5.95 -2.09
C VAL A 93 -12.96 -5.62 -1.80
N LYS A 94 -13.29 -4.35 -1.53
CA LYS A 94 -14.68 -3.92 -1.29
C LYS A 94 -15.60 -4.19 -2.48
N LEU A 95 -15.10 -4.01 -3.70
CA LEU A 95 -15.86 -4.33 -4.92
C LEU A 95 -16.12 -5.84 -5.03
N ILE A 96 -15.12 -6.67 -4.72
CA ILE A 96 -15.27 -8.13 -4.70
C ILE A 96 -16.25 -8.56 -3.62
N GLU A 97 -16.11 -8.04 -2.40
CA GLU A 97 -17.02 -8.33 -1.28
C GLU A 97 -18.48 -8.02 -1.65
N ARG A 98 -18.71 -6.84 -2.25
CA ARG A 98 -20.04 -6.45 -2.71
C ARG A 98 -20.57 -7.37 -3.80
N ALA A 99 -19.77 -7.65 -4.83
CA ALA A 99 -20.18 -8.52 -5.94
C ALA A 99 -20.47 -9.95 -5.47
N VAL A 100 -19.67 -10.47 -4.53
CA VAL A 100 -19.90 -11.78 -3.91
C VAL A 100 -21.17 -11.76 -3.07
N GLY A 101 -21.34 -10.75 -2.21
CA GLY A 101 -22.54 -10.59 -1.38
C GLY A 101 -23.82 -10.53 -2.21
N GLU A 102 -23.84 -9.70 -3.26
CA GLU A 102 -24.97 -9.59 -4.20
C GLU A 102 -25.25 -10.95 -4.87
N ARG A 103 -24.21 -11.62 -5.38
CA ARG A 103 -24.38 -12.90 -6.09
C ARG A 103 -24.85 -14.03 -5.16
N VAL A 104 -24.32 -14.08 -3.93
CA VAL A 104 -24.77 -15.03 -2.90
C VAL A 104 -26.21 -14.75 -2.50
N ALA A 105 -26.60 -13.49 -2.30
CA ALA A 105 -27.97 -13.12 -1.99
C ALA A 105 -28.94 -13.52 -3.11
N THR A 106 -28.58 -13.29 -4.39
CA THR A 106 -29.37 -13.72 -5.53
C THR A 106 -29.53 -15.24 -5.58
N LEU A 107 -28.47 -16.00 -5.28
CA LEU A 107 -28.52 -17.47 -5.29
C LEU A 107 -29.30 -18.05 -4.11
N LEU A 108 -29.20 -17.45 -2.93
CA LEU A 108 -29.85 -17.96 -1.71
C LEU A 108 -31.31 -17.51 -1.59
N ARG A 109 -31.70 -16.37 -2.17
CA ARG A 109 -33.07 -15.83 -2.06
C ARG A 109 -34.16 -16.84 -2.41
N PRO A 110 -34.13 -17.55 -3.56
CA PRO A 110 -35.18 -18.50 -3.91
C PRO A 110 -35.30 -19.64 -2.90
N TRP A 111 -34.17 -20.09 -2.34
CA TRP A 111 -34.15 -21.15 -1.35
C TRP A 111 -34.73 -20.67 -0.01
N ILE A 112 -34.36 -19.47 0.46
CA ILE A 112 -34.89 -18.89 1.71
C ILE A 112 -36.41 -18.68 1.59
N VAL A 113 -36.86 -18.10 0.47
CA VAL A 113 -38.29 -17.89 0.20
C VAL A 113 -39.04 -19.22 0.24
N GLU A 114 -38.51 -20.26 -0.41
CA GLU A 114 -39.16 -21.56 -0.46
C GLU A 114 -39.19 -22.25 0.92
N GLN A 115 -38.12 -22.15 1.72
CA GLN A 115 -38.12 -22.70 3.08
C GLN A 115 -39.09 -21.97 4.00
N LEU A 116 -39.15 -20.64 3.90
CA LEU A 116 -40.09 -19.83 4.68
C LEU A 116 -41.53 -20.15 4.31
N ARG A 117 -41.81 -20.27 3.00
CA ARG A 117 -43.13 -20.68 2.48
C ARG A 117 -43.54 -22.03 3.04
N LYS A 118 -42.67 -23.05 2.96
CA LYS A 118 -42.93 -24.39 3.51
C LYS A 118 -43.22 -24.35 5.01
N ARG A 119 -42.42 -23.59 5.76
CA ARG A 119 -42.60 -23.45 7.20
C ARG A 119 -43.92 -22.77 7.56
N ALA A 120 -44.29 -21.70 6.85
CA ALA A 120 -45.55 -21.00 7.07
C ALA A 120 -46.77 -21.92 6.82
N VAL A 121 -46.72 -22.72 5.74
CA VAL A 121 -47.77 -23.71 5.45
C VAL A 121 -47.83 -24.79 6.54
N GLN A 122 -46.69 -25.32 7.00
CA GLN A 122 -46.65 -26.31 8.08
C GLN A 122 -47.19 -25.76 9.40
N GLU A 123 -46.85 -24.53 9.75
CA GLU A 123 -47.36 -23.86 10.96
C GLU A 123 -48.89 -23.64 10.87
N LEU A 124 -49.39 -23.28 9.68
CA LEU A 124 -50.82 -23.15 9.42
C LEU A 124 -51.55 -24.50 9.53
N GLU A 125 -51.01 -25.56 8.91
CA GLU A 125 -51.55 -26.92 9.03
C GLU A 125 -51.62 -27.38 10.49
N ALA A 126 -50.56 -27.10 11.27
CA ALA A 126 -50.52 -27.42 12.69
C ALA A 126 -51.52 -26.60 13.51
N ALA A 127 -51.79 -25.34 13.15
CA ALA A 127 -52.81 -24.52 13.80
C ALA A 127 -54.23 -25.04 13.48
N ILE A 128 -54.50 -25.34 12.21
CA ILE A 128 -55.78 -25.92 11.77
C ILE A 128 -56.04 -27.26 12.43
N THR A 129 -55.05 -28.15 12.44
CA THR A 129 -55.19 -29.49 13.05
C THR A 129 -55.52 -29.39 14.54
N ARG A 130 -54.90 -28.46 15.28
CA ARG A 130 -55.22 -28.22 16.69
C ARG A 130 -56.66 -27.74 16.88
N ALA A 131 -57.10 -26.78 16.08
CA ALA A 131 -58.48 -26.28 16.14
C ALA A 131 -59.52 -27.37 15.82
N LEU A 132 -59.23 -28.27 14.88
CA LEU A 132 -60.10 -29.40 14.55
C LEU A 132 -60.21 -30.40 15.71
N VAL A 133 -59.10 -30.71 16.39
CA VAL A 133 -59.11 -31.56 17.59
C VAL A 133 -59.95 -30.94 18.71
N GLU A 134 -59.97 -29.61 18.81
CA GLU A 134 -60.81 -28.85 19.75
C GLU A 134 -62.28 -28.76 19.31
N GLY A 135 -62.62 -29.26 18.11
CA GLY A 135 -63.98 -29.33 17.58
C GLY A 135 -64.45 -28.10 16.81
N ALA A 136 -63.55 -27.14 16.56
CA ALA A 136 -63.87 -25.90 15.86
C ALA A 136 -64.16 -26.14 14.36
N LYS A 137 -65.05 -25.32 13.78
CA LYS A 137 -65.27 -25.30 12.33
C LYS A 137 -64.25 -24.40 11.65
N VAL A 138 -63.62 -24.91 10.60
CA VAL A 138 -62.57 -24.22 9.85
C VAL A 138 -63.00 -24.03 8.39
N HIS A 139 -62.89 -22.81 7.86
CA HIS A 139 -63.03 -22.52 6.43
C HIS A 139 -61.70 -22.03 5.86
N ILE A 140 -61.21 -22.69 4.81
CA ILE A 140 -59.90 -22.43 4.20
C ILE A 140 -60.10 -21.84 2.81
N GLU A 141 -59.54 -20.66 2.59
CA GLU A 141 -59.44 -20.00 1.28
C GLU A 141 -57.99 -20.05 0.79
N ALA A 142 -57.74 -20.66 -0.37
CA ALA A 142 -56.40 -20.75 -0.96
C ALA A 142 -56.45 -20.96 -2.49
N PRO A 143 -55.34 -20.77 -3.22
CA PRO A 143 -55.22 -21.19 -4.62
C PRO A 143 -55.51 -22.68 -4.81
N ALA A 144 -56.02 -23.05 -6.00
CA ALA A 144 -56.36 -24.43 -6.34
C ALA A 144 -55.23 -25.45 -6.04
N GLU A 145 -53.99 -25.13 -6.44
CA GLU A 145 -52.82 -26.00 -6.21
C GLU A 145 -52.56 -26.26 -4.72
N MET A 146 -52.82 -25.26 -3.87
CA MET A 146 -52.58 -25.36 -2.43
C MET A 146 -53.74 -26.03 -1.70
N LEU A 147 -54.97 -25.86 -2.18
CA LEU A 147 -56.13 -26.61 -1.66
C LEU A 147 -55.97 -28.11 -1.88
N GLU A 148 -55.43 -28.54 -3.02
CA GLU A 148 -55.14 -29.96 -3.26
C GLU A 148 -54.12 -30.49 -2.24
N HIS A 149 -53.06 -29.72 -1.96
CA HIS A 149 -52.08 -30.08 -0.94
C HIS A 149 -52.70 -30.17 0.45
N LEU A 150 -53.44 -29.15 0.89
CA LEU A 150 -54.07 -29.08 2.22
C LEU A 150 -55.14 -30.15 2.42
N ARG A 151 -55.89 -30.53 1.38
CA ARG A 151 -56.84 -31.65 1.42
C ARG A 151 -56.16 -32.99 1.61
N SER A 152 -54.91 -33.12 1.15
CA SER A 152 -54.14 -34.35 1.32
C SER A 152 -53.44 -34.46 2.67
N SER A 153 -53.10 -33.32 3.30
CA SER A 153 -52.37 -33.26 4.56
C SER A 153 -53.27 -33.23 5.80
N LEU A 154 -54.47 -32.63 5.70
CA LEU A 154 -55.40 -32.50 6.83
C LEU A 154 -56.32 -33.74 7.00
N PRO A 155 -56.78 -34.03 8.23
CA PRO A 155 -57.74 -35.09 8.49
C PRO A 155 -59.04 -34.87 7.71
N ASN A 156 -59.61 -35.95 7.14
CA ASN A 156 -60.77 -35.88 6.25
C ASN A 156 -62.11 -35.78 7.02
N ASP A 157 -62.18 -34.87 8.00
CA ASP A 157 -63.41 -34.59 8.76
C ASP A 157 -64.26 -33.57 8.00
N ALA A 158 -64.88 -34.06 6.92
CA ALA A 158 -65.61 -33.27 5.92
C ALA A 158 -66.75 -32.37 6.48
N PHE A 159 -67.16 -32.57 7.74
CA PHE A 159 -68.18 -31.74 8.40
C PHE A 159 -67.61 -30.53 9.16
N GLN A 160 -66.31 -30.53 9.45
CA GLN A 160 -65.63 -29.47 10.20
C GLN A 160 -64.76 -28.57 9.30
N ILE A 161 -64.44 -29.01 8.08
CA ILE A 161 -63.58 -28.26 7.14
C ILE A 161 -64.33 -27.87 5.87
N GLY A 162 -64.41 -26.57 5.59
CA GLY A 162 -64.83 -26.02 4.31
C GLY A 162 -63.65 -25.49 3.50
N TYR A 163 -63.71 -25.61 2.17
CA TYR A 163 -62.67 -25.11 1.27
C TYR A 163 -63.28 -24.20 0.21
N SER A 164 -62.67 -23.05 -0.07
CA SER A 164 -63.01 -22.18 -1.19
C SER A 164 -61.74 -21.78 -1.96
N GLU A 165 -61.86 -21.71 -3.28
CA GLU A 165 -60.75 -21.28 -4.14
C GLU A 165 -60.65 -19.76 -4.08
N SER A 166 -59.43 -19.25 -3.87
CA SER A 166 -59.13 -17.82 -3.92
C SER A 166 -58.15 -17.55 -5.07
N ALA A 167 -58.30 -16.38 -5.71
CA ALA A 167 -57.34 -15.90 -6.71
C ALA A 167 -56.11 -15.23 -6.08
N SER A 168 -56.03 -15.19 -4.73
CA SER A 168 -54.92 -14.62 -3.98
C SER A 168 -53.84 -15.67 -3.76
N SER A 169 -52.57 -15.30 -3.81
CA SER A 169 -51.45 -16.18 -3.48
C SER A 169 -51.35 -16.53 -1.98
N ASP A 170 -52.16 -15.88 -1.14
CA ASP A 170 -52.17 -16.06 0.32
C ASP A 170 -53.22 -17.08 0.77
N VAL A 171 -52.96 -17.71 1.92
CA VAL A 171 -53.89 -18.65 2.54
C VAL A 171 -54.60 -18.01 3.72
N ARG A 172 -55.93 -18.13 3.75
CA ARG A 172 -56.75 -17.69 4.88
C ARG A 172 -57.46 -18.88 5.49
N ALA A 173 -57.37 -19.02 6.81
CA ALA A 173 -58.14 -19.98 7.58
C ALA A 173 -59.03 -19.24 8.58
N HIS A 174 -60.34 -19.38 8.42
CA HIS A 174 -61.35 -18.86 9.34
C HIS A 174 -61.71 -19.99 10.31
N ILE A 175 -61.38 -19.83 11.59
CA ILE A 175 -61.66 -20.79 12.67
C ILE A 175 -62.71 -20.14 13.58
N GLU A 176 -63.97 -20.51 13.41
CA GLU A 176 -65.10 -19.87 14.10
C GLU A 176 -65.06 -18.32 14.00
N ASP A 177 -64.82 -17.63 15.13
CA ASP A 177 -64.71 -16.16 15.20
C ASP A 177 -63.27 -15.63 15.01
N THR A 178 -62.28 -16.51 14.83
CA THR A 178 -60.86 -16.14 14.68
C THR A 178 -60.40 -16.33 13.23
N VAL A 179 -59.86 -15.27 12.63
CA VAL A 179 -59.22 -15.35 11.31
C VAL A 179 -57.71 -15.48 11.48
N ILE A 180 -57.14 -16.55 10.94
CA ILE A 180 -55.70 -16.74 10.82
C ILE A 180 -55.33 -16.56 9.34
N GLU A 181 -54.54 -15.54 9.05
CA GLU A 181 -54.03 -15.28 7.70
C GLU A 181 -52.53 -15.61 7.63
N ALA A 182 -52.14 -16.43 6.66
CA ALA A 182 -50.74 -16.64 6.30
C ALA A 182 -50.46 -15.78 5.05
N ASN A 183 -50.00 -14.54 5.28
CA ASN A 183 -49.70 -13.57 4.23
C ASN A 183 -48.28 -13.77 3.68
N ILE A 184 -48.14 -14.78 2.83
CA ILE A 184 -46.86 -15.19 2.22
C ILE A 184 -46.39 -14.11 1.24
N ALA A 185 -47.31 -13.42 0.56
CA ALA A 185 -47.01 -12.34 -0.38
C ALA A 185 -46.42 -11.10 0.29
N ALA A 186 -46.95 -10.68 1.45
CA ALA A 186 -46.42 -9.54 2.20
C ALA A 186 -44.98 -9.80 2.68
N TRP A 187 -44.69 -11.01 3.13
CA TRP A 187 -43.34 -11.36 3.59
C TRP A 187 -42.32 -11.47 2.46
N ILE A 188 -42.74 -11.99 1.29
CA ILE A 188 -41.89 -11.98 0.08
C ILE A 188 -41.58 -10.53 -0.31
N SER A 189 -42.59 -9.66 -0.28
CA SER A 189 -42.44 -8.22 -0.59
C SER A 189 -41.53 -7.51 0.41
N GLU A 190 -41.62 -7.79 1.71
CA GLU A 190 -40.72 -7.27 2.73
C GLU A 190 -39.27 -7.76 2.55
N LEU A 191 -39.07 -9.02 2.16
CA LEU A 191 -37.75 -9.59 1.86
C LEU A 191 -37.15 -9.02 0.56
N GLU A 192 -37.99 -8.63 -0.39
CA GLU A 192 -37.58 -7.91 -1.60
C GLU A 192 -37.22 -6.45 -1.29
N ALA A 193 -37.93 -5.80 -0.37
CA ALA A 193 -37.69 -4.41 0.00
C ALA A 193 -36.49 -4.19 0.96
N ALA A 194 -36.11 -5.21 1.73
CA ALA A 194 -35.00 -5.15 2.70
C ALA A 194 -33.60 -5.32 2.08
N THR A 195 -33.51 -5.46 0.75
CA THR A 195 -32.26 -5.66 -0.02
C THR A 195 -32.14 -4.65 -1.14
#